data_AF-A0A5D0XH78-F1
#
_entry.id   AF-A0A5D0XH78-F1
#
_cell.length_a   1.000
_cell.length_b   1.000
_cell.length_c   1.000
_cell.angle_alpha   90.00
_cell.angle_beta   90.00
_cell.angle_gamma   90.00
#
_symmetry.space_group_name_H-M   'P 1'
#
loop_
_entity.id
_entity.type
_entity.pdbx_description
1 polymer ?
#
loop_
_entity_poly.entity_id
_entity_poly.type
_entity_poly.pdbx_seq_one_letter_code
_entity_poly.pdbx_strand_id
1 'polypeptide(L)'
;MQVSHSPRAMSVSFDEPNLIASAGLAPIMDLARTAGLRELADSWLSVPTDKGANAGLKIAALVAGMAAGADSIDDMAVLRHGGMKRLFSSCYAPSTLGSFLRAFTFGHVRQLDAVASRFL
;
A
#
# COMPACT_ATOMS: atom_id res chain seq x y z
N MET A 1 -32.57 -22.04 -17.16
CA MET A 1 -32.33 -21.13 -16.01
C MET A 1 -31.00 -20.45 -16.27
N GLN A 2 -31.02 -19.18 -16.70
CA GLN A 2 -29.83 -18.40 -17.03
C GLN A 2 -29.45 -17.60 -15.79
N VAL A 3 -28.25 -17.82 -15.24
CA VAL A 3 -27.78 -17.12 -14.04
C VAL A 3 -27.04 -15.85 -14.44
N SER A 4 -27.66 -14.70 -14.19
CA SER A 4 -27.13 -13.36 -14.44
C SER A 4 -26.28 -12.88 -13.26
N HIS A 5 -25.08 -13.42 -13.09
CA HIS A 5 -24.12 -12.88 -12.14
C HIS A 5 -22.92 -12.29 -12.88
N SER A 6 -22.69 -10.99 -12.72
CA SER A 6 -21.37 -10.41 -12.98
C SER A 6 -20.44 -10.83 -11.84
N PRO A 7 -19.23 -11.35 -12.10
CA PRO A 7 -18.28 -11.66 -11.05
C PRO A 7 -18.04 -10.41 -10.21
N ARG A 8 -18.30 -10.49 -8.89
CA ARG A 8 -18.08 -9.37 -7.96
C ARG A 8 -16.61 -8.99 -7.86
N ALA A 9 -15.72 -9.95 -8.13
CA ALA A 9 -14.28 -9.78 -8.26
C ALA A 9 -13.74 -10.81 -9.26
N MET A 10 -12.79 -10.40 -10.10
CA MET A 10 -12.01 -11.28 -10.96
C MET A 10 -10.55 -11.14 -10.57
N SER A 11 -9.84 -12.26 -10.40
CA SER A 11 -8.39 -12.25 -10.12
C SER A 11 -7.64 -12.85 -11.29
N VAL A 12 -6.59 -12.16 -11.74
CA VAL A 12 -5.66 -12.66 -12.75
C VAL A 12 -4.33 -12.88 -12.06
N SER A 13 -3.82 -14.11 -12.13
CA SER A 13 -2.51 -14.47 -11.61
C SER A 13 -1.56 -14.78 -12.76
N PHE A 14 -0.32 -14.32 -12.65
CA PHE A 14 0.73 -14.69 -13.58
C PHE A 14 1.55 -15.83 -12.97
N ASP A 15 1.63 -16.94 -13.68
CA ASP A 15 2.45 -18.10 -13.39
C ASP A 15 3.91 -17.96 -13.89
N GLU A 16 4.14 -17.04 -14.83
CA GLU A 16 5.48 -16.68 -15.31
C GLU A 16 6.26 -15.86 -14.26
N PRO A 17 7.37 -16.38 -13.70
CA PRO A 17 8.11 -15.72 -12.61
C PRO A 17 8.80 -14.41 -13.03
N ASN A 18 8.98 -14.17 -14.32
CA ASN A 18 9.59 -12.94 -14.83
C ASN A 18 8.57 -11.82 -15.09
N LEU A 19 7.27 -12.11 -15.10
CA LEU A 19 6.24 -11.14 -15.45
C LEU A 19 5.81 -10.35 -14.21
N ILE A 20 5.81 -9.02 -14.36
CA ILE A 20 5.45 -8.08 -13.30
C ILE A 20 4.30 -7.20 -13.82
N ALA A 21 3.08 -7.51 -13.36
CA ALA A 21 1.87 -6.82 -13.80
C ALA A 21 1.93 -5.30 -13.56
N SER A 22 2.48 -4.89 -12.42
CA SER A 22 2.55 -3.48 -11.99
C SER A 22 3.98 -2.94 -12.03
N ALA A 23 4.77 -3.26 -13.06
CA ALA A 23 6.17 -2.78 -13.17
C ALA A 23 6.30 -1.25 -13.15
N GLY A 24 5.29 -0.53 -13.65
CA GLY A 24 5.19 0.93 -13.57
C GLY A 24 5.15 1.49 -12.14
N LEU A 25 4.94 0.64 -11.13
CA LEU A 25 5.00 1.03 -9.73
C LEU A 25 6.42 1.43 -9.29
N ALA A 26 7.47 0.87 -9.92
CA ALA A 26 8.85 1.20 -9.57
C ALA A 26 9.17 2.70 -9.73
N PRO A 27 8.96 3.35 -10.90
CA PRO A 27 9.19 4.79 -11.02
C PRO A 27 8.25 5.64 -10.17
N ILE A 28 7.00 5.19 -9.92
CA ILE A 28 6.07 5.90 -9.02
C ILE A 28 6.61 5.93 -7.59
N MET A 29 7.09 4.80 -7.08
CA MET A 29 7.62 4.72 -5.73
C MET A 29 8.98 5.40 -5.60
N ASP A 30 9.77 5.46 -6.67
CA ASP A 30 10.99 6.27 -6.69
C ASP A 30 10.69 7.77 -6.62
N LEU A 31 9.67 8.23 -7.33
CA LEU A 31 9.17 9.60 -7.21
C LEU A 31 8.64 9.88 -5.80
N ALA A 32 7.82 9.00 -5.24
CA ALA A 32 7.27 9.17 -3.89
C ALA A 32 8.37 9.24 -2.81
N ARG A 33 9.42 8.42 -2.97
CA ARG A 33 10.63 8.46 -2.13
C ARG A 33 11.35 9.79 -2.28
N THR A 34 11.57 10.26 -3.50
CA THR A 34 12.28 11.52 -3.77
C THR A 34 11.48 12.74 -3.28
N ALA A 35 10.15 12.67 -3.34
CA ALA A 35 9.22 13.66 -2.79
C ALA A 35 9.09 13.60 -1.25
N GLY A 36 9.76 12.66 -0.58
CA GLY A 36 9.82 12.60 0.88
C GLY A 36 8.57 12.01 1.55
N LEU A 37 7.78 11.20 0.85
CA LEU A 37 6.52 10.63 1.39
C LEU A 37 6.75 9.90 2.72
N ARG A 38 7.77 9.04 2.75
CA ARG A 38 8.09 8.23 3.93
C ARG A 38 8.53 9.13 5.08
N GLU A 39 9.44 10.06 4.81
CA GLU A 39 10.04 10.94 5.79
C GLU A 39 9.00 11.88 6.43
N LEU A 40 8.07 12.39 5.62
CA LEU A 40 6.92 13.17 6.10
C LEU A 40 6.01 12.32 6.98
N ALA A 41 5.67 11.11 6.55
CA ALA A 41 4.84 10.21 7.34
C ALA A 41 5.50 9.81 8.67
N ASP A 42 6.81 9.48 8.67
CA ASP A 42 7.57 9.18 9.89
C ASP A 42 7.63 10.40 10.84
N SER A 43 7.61 11.63 10.30
CA SER A 43 7.67 12.86 11.10
C SER A 43 6.33 13.28 11.69
N TRP A 44 5.22 13.07 10.97
CA TRP A 44 3.92 13.68 11.30
C TRP A 44 2.86 12.68 11.76
N LEU A 45 3.04 11.38 11.52
CA LEU A 45 2.12 10.34 11.95
C LEU A 45 2.68 9.60 13.17
N SER A 46 2.06 9.81 14.33
CA SER A 46 2.42 9.12 15.57
C SER A 46 1.27 8.26 16.04
N VAL A 47 1.47 6.94 16.02
CA VAL A 47 0.53 5.94 16.52
C VAL A 47 1.18 5.28 17.74
N PRO A 48 0.80 5.65 18.98
CA PRO A 48 1.53 5.26 20.19
C PRO A 48 1.22 3.83 20.65
N THR A 49 1.42 2.86 19.75
CA THR A 49 1.29 1.42 19.97
C THR A 49 2.36 0.68 19.18
N ASP A 50 2.52 -0.63 19.41
CA ASP A 50 3.36 -1.48 18.56
C ASP A 50 2.96 -1.41 17.07
N LYS A 51 1.68 -1.13 16.79
CA LYS A 51 1.18 -0.97 15.42
C LYS A 51 1.74 0.25 14.72
N GLY A 52 2.22 1.27 15.45
CA GLY A 52 2.85 2.46 14.89
C GLY A 52 4.28 2.30 14.40
N ALA A 53 4.94 1.17 14.70
CA ALA A 53 6.31 0.94 14.25
C ALA A 53 6.41 1.02 12.71
N ASN A 54 7.43 1.73 12.20
CA ASN A 54 7.65 1.93 10.76
C ASN A 54 6.44 2.56 10.03
N ALA A 55 5.82 3.57 10.64
CA ALA A 55 4.62 4.22 10.10
C ALA A 55 4.81 4.71 8.65
N GLY A 56 5.92 5.39 8.34
CA GLY A 56 6.17 5.90 6.99
C GLY A 56 6.33 4.80 5.94
N LEU A 57 6.94 3.67 6.28
CA LEU A 57 7.02 2.51 5.38
C LEU A 57 5.65 1.87 5.16
N LYS A 58 4.79 1.81 6.20
CA LYS A 58 3.42 1.31 6.07
C LYS A 58 2.54 2.23 5.21
N ILE A 59 2.70 3.55 5.36
CA ILE A 59 2.04 4.53 4.49
C ILE A 59 2.51 4.42 3.05
N ALA A 60 3.83 4.33 2.82
CA ALA A 60 4.38 4.12 1.48
C ALA A 60 3.85 2.81 0.85
N ALA A 61 3.73 1.73 1.63
CA ALA A 61 3.15 0.48 1.15
C ALA A 61 1.66 0.63 0.77
N LEU A 62 0.86 1.34 1.57
CA LEU A 62 -0.54 1.61 1.24
C LEU A 62 -0.67 2.43 -0.06
N VAL A 63 0.13 3.49 -0.21
CA VAL A 63 0.17 4.28 -1.45
C VAL A 63 0.59 3.42 -2.65
N ALA A 64 1.57 2.54 -2.46
CA ALA A 64 2.02 1.63 -3.51
C ALA A 64 0.90 0.67 -3.95
N GLY A 65 0.13 0.12 -3.00
CA GLY A 65 -1.00 -0.75 -3.29
C GLY A 65 -2.10 0.00 -4.03
N MET A 66 -2.47 1.21 -3.58
CA MET A 66 -3.47 2.04 -4.25
C MET A 66 -3.04 2.39 -5.69
N ALA A 67 -1.77 2.73 -5.91
CA ALA A 67 -1.23 2.97 -7.25
C ALA A 67 -1.20 1.72 -8.13
N ALA A 68 -1.12 0.52 -7.52
CA ALA A 68 -1.24 -0.77 -8.21
C ALA A 68 -2.70 -1.23 -8.42
N GLY A 69 -3.68 -0.46 -7.96
CA GLY A 69 -5.11 -0.75 -8.11
C GLY A 69 -5.77 -1.46 -6.93
N ALA A 70 -5.10 -1.56 -5.77
CA ALA A 70 -5.73 -2.09 -4.56
C ALA A 70 -6.74 -1.07 -4.00
N ASP A 71 -8.01 -1.46 -3.92
CA ASP A 71 -9.10 -0.67 -3.32
C ASP A 71 -9.53 -1.21 -1.95
N SER A 72 -9.10 -2.43 -1.59
CA SER A 72 -9.29 -3.03 -0.28
C SER A 72 -7.97 -3.49 0.37
N ILE A 73 -8.02 -3.77 1.68
CA ILE A 73 -6.86 -4.31 2.40
C ILE A 73 -6.48 -5.70 1.89
N ASP A 74 -7.44 -6.49 1.44
CA ASP A 74 -7.17 -7.83 0.90
C ASP A 74 -6.39 -7.74 -0.42
N ASP A 75 -6.62 -6.69 -1.21
CA ASP A 75 -5.93 -6.45 -2.48
C ASP A 75 -4.47 -6.00 -2.31
N MET A 76 -4.04 -5.62 -1.10
CA MET A 76 -2.64 -5.30 -0.80
C MET A 76 -1.69 -6.48 -1.07
N ALA A 77 -2.22 -7.70 -1.22
CA ALA A 77 -1.47 -8.86 -1.69
C ALA A 77 -0.87 -8.66 -3.10
N VAL A 78 -1.37 -7.71 -3.89
CA VAL A 78 -0.81 -7.33 -5.20
C VAL A 78 0.68 -6.95 -5.11
N LEU A 79 1.11 -6.33 -4.00
CA LEU A 79 2.51 -5.97 -3.76
C LEU A 79 3.43 -7.18 -3.50
N ARG A 80 2.85 -8.37 -3.36
CA ARG A 80 3.53 -9.62 -3.03
C ARG A 80 3.33 -10.70 -4.10
N HIS A 81 2.62 -10.39 -5.19
CA HIS A 81 2.26 -11.36 -6.22
C HIS A 81 3.28 -11.43 -7.36
N GLY A 82 3.40 -12.61 -8.00
CA GLY A 82 4.25 -12.83 -9.18
C GLY A 82 5.72 -12.39 -8.98
N GLY A 83 6.27 -11.70 -9.98
CA GLY A 83 7.65 -11.20 -9.97
C GLY A 83 7.92 -9.98 -9.07
N MET A 84 6.96 -9.51 -8.26
CA MET A 84 7.07 -8.25 -7.51
C MET A 84 8.25 -8.22 -6.52
N LYS A 85 8.64 -9.38 -5.99
CA LYS A 85 9.83 -9.55 -5.13
C LYS A 85 11.16 -9.15 -5.78
N ARG A 86 11.19 -8.99 -7.11
CA ARG A 86 12.36 -8.50 -7.85
C ARG A 86 12.47 -6.98 -7.82
N LEU A 87 11.36 -6.27 -7.64
CA LEU A 87 11.33 -4.80 -7.54
C LEU A 87 11.34 -4.33 -6.08
N PHE A 88 10.60 -5.02 -5.21
CA PHE A 88 10.48 -4.67 -3.81
C PHE A 88 10.97 -5.84 -2.94
N SER A 89 12.07 -5.61 -2.23
CA SER A 89 12.75 -6.64 -1.41
C SER A 89 11.94 -7.04 -0.17
N SER A 90 11.02 -6.20 0.29
CA SER A 90 10.16 -6.45 1.44
C SER A 90 8.87 -5.63 1.33
N CYS A 91 7.73 -6.32 1.39
CA CYS A 91 6.41 -5.71 1.40
C CYS A 91 5.65 -6.19 2.65
N TYR A 92 4.92 -5.29 3.30
CA TYR A 92 4.09 -5.66 4.45
C TYR A 92 2.98 -6.62 4.04
N ALA A 93 2.63 -7.54 4.94
CA ALA A 93 1.46 -8.37 4.76
C ALA A 93 0.18 -7.51 4.88
N PRO A 94 -0.89 -7.84 4.15
CA PRO A 94 -2.21 -7.20 4.29
C PRO A 94 -2.67 -7.07 5.75
N SER A 95 -2.49 -8.12 6.56
CA SER A 95 -2.84 -8.12 7.98
C SER A 95 -2.07 -7.09 8.80
N THR A 96 -0.78 -6.89 8.52
CA THR A 96 0.06 -5.89 9.18
C THR A 96 -0.44 -4.47 8.90
N LEU A 97 -0.79 -4.19 7.65
CA LEU A 97 -1.35 -2.90 7.24
C LEU A 97 -2.77 -2.69 7.82
N GLY A 98 -3.59 -3.73 7.80
CA GLY A 98 -4.92 -3.70 8.41
C GLY A 98 -4.88 -3.43 9.91
N SER A 99 -3.97 -4.05 10.67
CA SER A 99 -3.80 -3.76 12.10
C SER A 99 -3.30 -2.34 12.37
N PHE A 100 -2.47 -1.78 11.48
CA PHE A 100 -2.03 -0.39 11.56
C PHE A 100 -3.20 0.58 11.35
N LEU A 101 -3.99 0.38 10.30
CA LEU A 101 -5.15 1.22 10.01
C LEU A 101 -6.26 1.10 11.07
N ARG A 102 -6.48 -0.09 11.65
CA ARG A 102 -7.43 -0.27 12.75
C ARG A 102 -7.01 0.46 14.04
N ALA A 103 -5.73 0.80 14.20
CA ALA A 103 -5.28 1.62 15.31
C ALA A 103 -5.55 3.12 15.09
N PHE A 104 -5.98 3.52 13.90
CA PHE A 104 -6.26 4.92 13.61
C PHE A 104 -7.51 5.39 14.33
N THR A 105 -7.46 6.67 14.64
CA THR A 105 -8.56 7.46 15.22
C THR A 105 -8.64 8.72 14.39
N PHE A 106 -9.64 9.56 14.64
CA PHE A 106 -9.76 10.83 13.92
C PHE A 106 -8.48 11.68 13.97
N GLY A 107 -7.75 11.68 15.09
CA GLY A 107 -6.49 12.40 15.23
C GLY A 107 -5.40 11.92 14.26
N HIS A 108 -5.32 10.61 14.02
CA HIS A 108 -4.37 10.04 13.05
C HIS A 108 -4.72 10.39 11.60
N VAL A 109 -6.03 10.49 11.29
CA VAL A 109 -6.47 10.98 9.97
C VAL A 109 -6.04 12.43 9.77
N ARG A 110 -6.19 13.29 10.81
CA ARG A 110 -5.71 14.68 10.74
C ARG A 110 -4.19 14.80 10.61
N GLN A 111 -3.44 13.89 11.22
CA GLN A 111 -1.99 13.79 11.03
C GLN A 111 -1.64 13.42 9.58
N LEU A 112 -2.40 12.51 8.96
CA LEU A 112 -2.24 12.21 7.55
C LEU A 112 -2.64 13.36 6.62
N ASP A 113 -3.67 14.14 6.96
CA ASP A 113 -3.96 15.38 6.24
C ASP A 113 -2.77 16.34 6.28
N ALA A 114 -2.06 16.41 7.42
CA ALA A 114 -0.86 17.22 7.56
C ALA A 114 0.32 16.70 6.70
N VAL A 115 0.45 15.37 6.56
CA VAL A 115 1.39 14.77 5.60
C VAL A 115 1.02 15.16 4.18
N ALA A 116 -0.24 14.95 3.79
CA ALA A 116 -0.73 15.24 2.45
C ALA A 116 -0.57 16.73 2.08
N SER A 117 -0.86 17.65 3.00
CA SER A 117 -0.71 19.09 2.76
C SER A 117 0.74 19.57 2.60
N ARG A 118 1.72 18.72 2.95
CA ARG A 118 3.16 19.02 2.85
C ARG A 118 3.84 18.22 1.74
N PHE A 119 3.10 17.29 1.14
CA PHE A 119 3.58 16.43 0.08
C PHE A 119 3.32 17.14 -1.25
N LEU A 120 4.35 17.82 -1.76
CA LEU A 120 4.45 18.57 -3.03
C LEU A 120 3.13 19.14 -3.58
#